data_AF-A0A2E9VL86-F1
#
_entry.id   AF-A0A2E9VL86-F1
#
_cell.length_a   1.000
_cell.length_b   1.000
_cell.length_c   1.000
_cell.angle_alpha   90.00
_cell.angle_beta   90.00
_cell.angle_gamma   90.00
#
_symmetry.space_group_name_H-M   'P 1'
#
loop_
_entity.id
_entity.type
_entity.pdbx_description
1 polymer ?
#
loop_
_entity_poly.entity_id
_entity_poly.type
_entity_poly.pdbx_seq_one_letter_code
_entity_poly.pdbx_strand_id
1 'polypeptide(L)'
;MQSKKYFTSIMIFSFFLMYSLSGCGYAKVGPKAYKCSMALYSVCNRHDENRLEEVAELVETSLNNNELTPTEAGYLNSIIDKARKGEWEQATSDARSLMKDQVE
;
A
#
# COMPACT_ATOMS: atom_id res chain seq x y z
N MET A 1 7.72 10.73 -45.70
CA MET A 1 7.82 9.36 -45.14
C MET A 1 8.49 9.36 -43.76
N GLN A 2 8.00 10.19 -42.82
CA GLN A 2 8.59 10.41 -41.49
C GLN A 2 7.56 10.29 -40.34
N SER A 3 6.26 10.47 -40.60
CA SER A 3 5.20 10.39 -39.57
C SER A 3 4.91 8.99 -39.06
N LYS A 4 5.16 7.95 -39.87
CA LYS A 4 4.87 6.55 -39.51
C LYS A 4 5.80 5.98 -38.43
N LYS A 5 6.99 6.57 -38.23
CA LYS A 5 8.01 6.03 -37.32
C LYS A 5 7.79 6.44 -35.85
N TYR A 6 7.14 7.57 -35.60
CA TYR A 6 6.81 8.02 -34.25
C TYR A 6 5.54 7.34 -33.70
N PHE A 7 4.61 6.97 -34.59
CA PHE A 7 3.35 6.33 -34.22
C PHE A 7 3.56 4.94 -33.58
N THR A 8 4.53 4.17 -34.07
CA THR A 8 4.86 2.85 -33.53
C THR A 8 5.71 2.90 -32.25
N SER A 9 6.48 3.97 -32.03
CA SER A 9 7.34 4.10 -30.84
C SER A 9 6.57 4.58 -29.60
N ILE A 10 5.52 5.39 -29.78
CA ILE A 10 4.68 5.87 -28.66
C ILE A 10 3.82 4.73 -28.08
N MET A 11 3.42 3.76 -28.90
CA MET A 11 2.52 2.68 -28.50
C MET A 11 3.16 1.64 -27.56
N ILE A 12 4.49 1.53 -27.56
CA ILE A 12 5.24 0.58 -26.71
C ILE A 12 5.49 1.16 -25.31
N PHE A 13 5.64 2.49 -25.20
CA PHE A 13 5.85 3.15 -23.90
C PHE A 13 4.57 3.16 -23.03
N SER A 14 3.39 3.09 -23.65
CA SER A 14 2.11 3.11 -22.94
C SER A 14 1.69 1.76 -22.36
N PHE A 15 2.31 0.65 -22.80
CA PHE A 15 1.93 -0.69 -22.33
C PHE A 15 2.62 -1.07 -21.01
N PHE A 16 3.72 -0.40 -20.66
CA PHE A 16 4.45 -0.66 -19.41
C PHE A 16 3.84 0.04 -18.19
N LEU A 17 2.99 1.05 -18.39
CA LEU A 17 2.34 1.77 -17.29
C LEU A 17 1.18 0.99 -16.65
N MET A 18 0.71 -0.09 -17.30
CA MET A 18 -0.53 -0.79 -16.92
C MET A 18 -0.31 -2.11 -16.16
N TYR A 19 0.94 -2.51 -15.90
CA TYR A 19 1.22 -3.85 -15.34
C TYR A 19 1.23 -3.96 -13.80
N SER A 20 0.87 -2.91 -13.06
CA SER A 20 0.99 -2.90 -11.59
C SER A 20 -0.30 -3.19 -10.81
N LEU A 21 -1.33 -3.75 -11.46
CA LEU A 21 -2.53 -4.24 -10.76
C LEU A 21 -2.38 -5.71 -10.35
N SER A 22 -1.35 -6.01 -9.56
CA SER A 22 -1.22 -7.30 -8.88
C SER A 22 -2.11 -7.32 -7.64
N GLY A 23 -3.43 -7.31 -7.84
CA GLY A 23 -4.42 -7.50 -6.78
C GLY A 23 -4.62 -8.97 -6.45
N CYS A 24 -3.56 -9.68 -6.05
CA CYS A 24 -3.76 -10.87 -5.24
C CYS A 24 -4.03 -10.37 -3.82
N GLY A 25 -5.20 -10.71 -3.25
CA GLY A 25 -5.61 -10.27 -1.91
C GLY A 25 -4.57 -10.58 -0.84
N TYR A 26 -4.76 -10.01 0.34
CA TYR A 26 -3.79 -10.17 1.42
C TYR A 26 -3.91 -11.55 2.04
N ALA A 27 -2.76 -12.12 2.44
CA ALA A 27 -2.78 -13.31 3.27
C ALA A 27 -3.45 -13.02 4.63
N LYS A 28 -3.82 -14.07 5.36
CA LYS A 28 -4.29 -13.92 6.73
C LYS A 28 -3.20 -13.26 7.59
N VAL A 29 -3.56 -12.22 8.32
CA VAL A 29 -2.66 -11.48 9.20
C VAL A 29 -3.06 -11.62 10.66
N GLY A 30 -2.09 -11.44 11.54
CA GLY A 30 -2.25 -11.49 12.97
C GLY A 30 -2.87 -10.22 13.57
N PRO A 31 -3.20 -10.26 14.88
CA PRO A 31 -3.90 -9.16 15.55
C PRO A 31 -3.15 -7.84 15.54
N LYS A 32 -1.81 -7.86 15.56
CA LYS A 32 -1.01 -6.62 15.53
C LYS A 32 -1.10 -5.94 14.17
N ALA A 33 -0.95 -6.71 13.09
CA ALA A 33 -1.09 -6.22 11.74
C ALA A 33 -2.48 -5.63 11.49
N TYR A 34 -3.54 -6.30 11.97
CA TYR A 34 -4.92 -5.80 11.90
C TYR A 34 -5.10 -4.44 12.60
N LYS A 35 -4.53 -4.28 13.81
CA LYS A 35 -4.59 -3.00 14.55
C LYS A 35 -3.84 -1.89 13.82
N CYS A 36 -2.66 -2.18 13.29
CA CYS A 36 -1.90 -1.23 12.48
C CYS A 36 -2.66 -0.84 11.20
N SER A 37 -3.30 -1.79 10.51
CA SER A 37 -4.12 -1.48 9.34
C SER A 37 -5.34 -0.62 9.66
N MET A 38 -5.96 -0.81 10.84
CA MET A 38 -7.05 0.04 11.29
C MET A 38 -6.58 1.47 11.60
N ALA A 39 -5.41 1.62 12.23
CA ALA A 39 -4.79 2.91 12.44
C ALA A 39 -4.46 3.60 11.09
N LEU A 40 -3.83 2.88 10.17
CA LEU A 40 -3.52 3.37 8.82
C LEU A 40 -4.79 3.77 8.06
N TYR A 41 -5.87 2.99 8.12
CA TYR A 41 -7.14 3.37 7.51
C TYR A 41 -7.64 4.73 8.03
N SER A 42 -7.62 4.93 9.36
CA SER A 42 -8.06 6.19 9.97
C SER A 42 -7.16 7.38 9.62
N VAL A 43 -5.85 7.16 9.54
CA VAL A 43 -4.85 8.18 9.22
C VAL A 43 -4.90 8.56 7.74
N CYS A 44 -4.89 7.57 6.85
CA CYS A 44 -4.96 7.78 5.40
C CYS A 44 -6.27 8.47 5.02
N ASN A 45 -7.39 8.07 5.61
CA ASN A 45 -8.69 8.69 5.34
C ASN A 45 -8.79 10.16 5.84
N ARG A 46 -7.88 10.60 6.71
CA ARG A 46 -7.79 11.98 7.20
C ARG A 46 -6.63 12.77 6.60
N HIS A 47 -5.79 12.12 5.80
CA HIS A 47 -4.57 12.70 5.22
C HIS A 47 -3.67 13.31 6.32
N ASP A 48 -3.56 12.61 7.46
CA ASP A 48 -2.83 13.07 8.65
C ASP A 48 -1.36 12.64 8.58
N GLU A 49 -0.52 13.48 7.98
CA GLU A 49 0.90 13.19 7.75
C GLU A 49 1.67 12.95 9.05
N ASN A 50 1.39 13.70 10.13
CA ASN A 50 2.11 13.53 11.39
C ASN A 50 1.80 12.17 12.01
N ARG A 51 0.52 11.78 12.04
CA ARG A 51 0.13 10.46 12.55
C ARG A 51 0.55 9.33 11.63
N LEU A 52 0.77 9.58 10.33
CA LEU A 52 1.30 8.57 9.42
C LEU A 52 2.70 8.14 9.86
N GLU A 53 3.54 9.10 10.25
CA GLU A 53 4.90 8.81 10.72
C GLU A 53 4.90 8.11 12.10
N GLU A 54 4.00 8.49 13.01
CA GLU A 54 3.81 7.76 14.28
C GLU A 54 3.43 6.29 14.06
N VAL A 55 2.54 6.03 13.09
CA VAL A 55 2.14 4.66 12.75
C VAL A 55 3.26 3.91 12.02
N ALA A 56 4.08 4.59 11.21
CA ALA A 56 5.25 4.00 10.57
C ALA A 56 6.28 3.53 11.60
N GLU A 57 6.58 4.37 12.60
CA GLU A 57 7.46 4.00 13.72
C GLU A 57 6.88 2.84 14.54
N LEU A 58 5.56 2.82 14.76
CA LEU A 58 4.88 1.71 15.41
C LEU A 58 5.07 0.41 14.62
N VAL A 59 4.94 0.43 13.28
CA VAL A 59 5.13 -0.75 12.42
C VAL A 59 6.57 -1.25 12.52
N GLU A 60 7.56 -0.37 12.43
CA GLU A 60 8.98 -0.72 12.55
C GLU A 60 9.29 -1.33 13.93
N THR A 61 8.85 -0.67 15.00
CA THR A 61 9.03 -1.16 16.37
C THR A 61 8.37 -2.53 16.58
N SER A 62 7.18 -2.73 16.02
CA SER A 62 6.45 -4.00 16.14
C SER A 62 7.13 -5.13 15.37
N LEU A 63 7.74 -4.83 14.21
CA LEU A 63 8.58 -5.80 13.49
C LEU A 63 9.83 -6.16 14.31
N ASN A 64 10.53 -5.17 14.85
CA ASN A 64 11.73 -5.39 15.67
C ASN A 64 11.44 -6.20 16.94
N ASN A 65 10.24 -6.05 17.50
CA ASN A 65 9.77 -6.80 18.66
C ASN A 65 9.17 -8.19 18.31
N ASN A 66 9.23 -8.61 17.04
CA ASN A 66 8.61 -9.85 16.54
C ASN A 66 7.08 -9.94 16.75
N GLU A 67 6.40 -8.79 16.89
CA GLU A 67 4.93 -8.71 16.94
C GLU A 67 4.30 -8.67 15.54
N LEU A 68 5.12 -8.38 14.52
CA LEU A 68 4.80 -8.50 13.11
C LEU A 68 5.78 -9.44 12.44
N THR A 69 5.29 -10.24 11.50
CA THR A 69 6.15 -10.94 10.54
C THR A 69 6.68 -9.97 9.48
N PRO A 70 7.79 -10.30 8.80
CA PRO A 70 8.29 -9.48 7.68
C PRO A 70 7.27 -9.27 6.56
N THR A 71 6.41 -10.27 6.30
CA THR A 71 5.35 -10.19 5.30
C THR A 71 4.28 -9.16 5.68
N GLU A 72 3.80 -9.19 6.93
CA GLU A 72 2.81 -8.23 7.42
C GLU A 72 3.36 -6.81 7.45
N ALA A 73 4.61 -6.64 7.91
CA ALA A 73 5.28 -5.35 7.87
C ALA A 73 5.42 -4.85 6.41
N GLY A 74 5.72 -5.73 5.46
CA GLY A 74 5.74 -5.40 4.03
C GLY A 74 4.40 -4.87 3.50
N TYR A 75 3.29 -5.48 3.89
CA TYR A 75 1.95 -5.00 3.52
C TYR A 75 1.67 -3.60 4.10
N LEU A 76 1.95 -3.39 5.38
CA LEU A 76 1.72 -2.12 6.07
C LEU A 76 2.62 -1.01 5.51
N ASN A 77 3.90 -1.30 5.26
CA ASN A 77 4.84 -0.36 4.67
C ASN A 77 4.45 0.03 3.25
N SER A 78 3.91 -0.90 2.45
CA SER A 78 3.39 -0.55 1.12
C SER A 78 2.25 0.46 1.18
N ILE A 79 1.38 0.38 2.19
CA ILE A 79 0.30 1.34 2.42
C ILE A 79 0.87 2.70 2.85
N ILE A 80 1.84 2.70 3.79
CA ILE A 80 2.53 3.90 4.24
C ILE A 80 3.22 4.62 3.07
N ASP A 81 3.91 3.89 2.20
CA ASP A 81 4.61 4.47 1.06
C ASP A 81 3.65 5.11 0.04
N LYS A 82 2.47 4.52 -0.18
CA LYS A 82 1.42 5.13 -1.00
C LYS A 82 0.93 6.43 -0.38
N ALA A 83 0.63 6.41 0.92
CA ALA A 83 0.22 7.59 1.66
C ALA A 83 1.28 8.71 1.59
N ARG A 84 2.57 8.40 1.80
CA ARG A 84 3.69 9.35 1.66
C ARG A 84 3.84 9.94 0.25
N LYS A 85 3.40 9.23 -0.78
CA LYS A 85 3.36 9.72 -2.17
C LYS A 85 2.14 10.60 -2.47
N GLY A 86 1.26 10.79 -1.49
CA GLY A 86 -0.01 11.50 -1.65
C GLY A 86 -1.12 10.65 -2.25
N GLU A 87 -0.92 9.33 -2.39
CA GLU A 87 -1.92 8.38 -2.91
C GLU A 87 -2.89 7.95 -1.79
N TRP A 88 -3.46 8.92 -1.08
CA TRP A 88 -4.21 8.73 0.16
C TRP A 88 -5.44 7.83 0.00
N GLU A 89 -6.18 7.99 -1.10
CA GLU A 89 -7.39 7.20 -1.38
C GLU A 89 -7.02 5.74 -1.64
N GLN A 90 -5.93 5.49 -2.37
CA GLN A 90 -5.45 4.14 -2.63
C GLN A 90 -4.93 3.49 -1.34
N ALA A 91 -4.15 4.21 -0.55
CA ALA A 91 -3.68 3.74 0.75
C ALA A 91 -4.84 3.39 1.70
N THR A 92 -5.90 4.21 1.70
CA THR A 92 -7.12 3.94 2.47
C THR A 92 -7.83 2.67 1.98
N SER A 93 -7.96 2.49 0.67
CA SER A 93 -8.55 1.29 0.07
C SER A 93 -7.76 0.02 0.41
N ASP A 94 -6.43 0.10 0.37
CA ASP A 94 -5.55 -1.02 0.66
C ASP A 94 -5.58 -1.40 2.14
N ALA A 95 -5.55 -0.42 3.04
CA ALA A 95 -5.73 -0.64 4.48
C ALA A 95 -7.06 -1.32 4.80
N ARG A 96 -8.14 -0.88 4.13
CA ARG A 96 -9.46 -1.51 4.25
C ARG A 96 -9.46 -2.95 3.73
N SER A 97 -8.81 -3.20 2.60
CA SER A 97 -8.75 -4.53 1.98
C SER A 97 -7.98 -5.52 2.86
N LEU A 98 -6.84 -5.08 3.41
CA LEU A 98 -6.05 -5.87 4.36
C LEU A 98 -6.87 -6.32 5.59
N MET A 99 -7.76 -5.46 6.10
CA MET A 99 -8.68 -5.81 7.19
C MET A 99 -9.83 -6.72 6.75
N LYS A 100 -10.41 -6.46 5.57
CA LYS A 100 -11.57 -7.21 5.06
C LYS A 100 -11.24 -8.68 4.86
N ASP A 101 -10.04 -8.98 4.38
CA ASP A 101 -9.58 -10.36 4.13
C ASP A 101 -9.44 -11.19 5.43
N GLN A 102 -9.61 -10.56 6.60
CA GLN A 102 -9.54 -11.23 7.91
C GLN A 102 -10.91 -11.58 8.49
N VAL A 103 -12.00 -11.08 7.89
CA VAL A 103 -13.37 -11.32 8.33
C VAL A 103 -13.95 -12.44 7.46
N GLU A 104 -13.79 -13.69 7.92
CA GLU A 104 -14.57 -14.85 7.48
C GLU A 104 -15.72 -15.14 8.47
#